data_AF-A0A5F2E870-F1
#
_entry.id   AF-A0A5F2E870-F1
#
_cell.length_a   1.000
_cell.length_b   1.000
_cell.length_c   1.000
_cell.angle_alpha   90.00
_cell.angle_beta   90.00
_cell.angle_gamma   90.00
#
_symmetry.space_group_name_H-M   'P 1'
#
loop_
_entity.id
_entity.type
_entity.pdbx_description
1 polymer ?
#
loop_
_entity_poly.entity_id
_entity_poly.type
_entity_poly.pdbx_seq_one_letter_code
_entity_poly.pdbx_strand_id
1 'polypeptide(L)'
;MSKTISLEAFLKEFLASPQPKGRNPEEDQNLSDLFLEFSSLLFLEGEEEETKEEVLIKDIGSFELDEFVNFYLSDMHPDDPAIVKRGIDFLRRLHKFAKKTAHINKEQMEDWDEFFKEL
;
A
#
# COMPACT_ATOMS: atom_id res chain seq x y z
N MET A 1 -7.59 8.44 -19.68
CA MET A 1 -6.15 8.43 -19.37
C MET A 1 -6.03 8.66 -17.87
N SER A 2 -5.95 7.60 -17.07
CA SER A 2 -5.65 7.71 -15.64
C SER A 2 -4.24 8.27 -15.51
N LYS A 3 -4.06 9.37 -14.79
CA LYS A 3 -2.71 9.84 -14.45
C LYS A 3 -2.16 8.86 -13.41
N THR A 4 -1.28 7.98 -13.86
CA THR A 4 -0.48 7.15 -12.94
C THR A 4 0.43 8.07 -12.15
N ILE A 5 0.38 7.95 -10.84
CA ILE A 5 1.21 8.70 -9.90
C ILE A 5 2.13 7.73 -9.16
N SER A 6 3.17 8.25 -8.51
CA SER A 6 4.00 7.44 -7.64
C SER A 6 3.20 6.91 -6.45
N LEU A 7 3.61 5.76 -5.92
CA LEU A 7 3.02 5.18 -4.72
C LEU A 7 3.09 6.18 -3.55
N GLU A 8 4.21 6.88 -3.39
CA GLU A 8 4.38 7.89 -2.35
C GLU A 8 3.38 9.05 -2.50
N ALA A 9 3.18 9.56 -3.71
CA ALA A 9 2.18 10.60 -3.96
C ALA A 9 0.77 10.11 -3.63
N PHE A 10 0.44 8.87 -4.02
CA PHE A 10 -0.86 8.27 -3.73
C PHE A 10 -1.11 8.11 -2.21
N LEU A 11 -0.11 7.64 -1.46
CA LEU A 11 -0.20 7.52 -0.01
C LEU A 11 -0.33 8.87 0.69
N LYS A 12 0.37 9.91 0.21
CA LYS A 12 0.20 11.29 0.71
C LYS A 12 -1.23 11.77 0.52
N GLU A 13 -1.84 11.53 -0.63
CA GLU A 13 -3.25 11.88 -0.86
C GLU A 13 -4.19 11.09 0.06
N PHE A 14 -3.92 9.80 0.27
CA PHE A 14 -4.70 8.95 1.19
C PHE A 14 -4.63 9.44 2.65
N LEU A 15 -3.46 9.83 3.12
CA LEU A 15 -3.24 10.34 4.49
C LEU A 15 -3.89 11.72 4.68
N ALA A 16 -3.85 12.57 3.64
CA ALA A 16 -4.52 13.87 3.63
C ALA A 16 -6.04 13.79 3.47
N SER A 17 -6.59 12.65 3.03
CA SER A 17 -8.02 12.47 2.80
C SER A 17 -8.84 12.52 4.11
N PRO A 18 -10.10 12.99 4.06
CA PRO A 18 -10.95 13.06 5.25
C PRO A 18 -11.04 11.72 5.98
N GLN A 19 -10.62 11.73 7.24
CA GLN A 19 -10.43 10.54 8.06
C GLN A 19 -11.78 10.04 8.60
N PRO A 20 -12.15 8.76 8.41
CA PRO A 20 -13.31 8.20 9.11
C PRO A 20 -13.08 8.20 10.63
N LYS A 21 -14.16 8.33 11.42
CA LYS A 21 -14.10 8.30 12.89
C LYS A 21 -13.41 7.02 13.37
N GLY A 22 -12.41 7.15 14.25
CA GLY A 22 -11.67 6.03 14.85
C GLY A 22 -10.36 5.66 14.14
N ARG A 23 -9.95 6.43 13.12
CA ARG A 23 -8.65 6.28 12.44
C ARG A 23 -7.53 6.90 13.30
N ASN A 24 -6.37 6.25 13.35
CA ASN A 24 -5.18 6.74 14.06
C ASN A 24 -4.16 7.26 13.03
N PRO A 25 -3.99 8.60 12.90
CA PRO A 25 -3.12 9.18 11.88
C PRO A 25 -1.66 8.76 12.00
N GLU A 26 -1.15 8.59 13.22
CA GLU A 26 0.22 8.16 13.46
C GLU A 26 0.43 6.71 13.00
N GLU A 27 -0.53 5.84 13.29
CA GLU A 27 -0.50 4.44 12.85
C GLU A 27 -0.58 4.33 11.32
N ASP A 28 -1.45 5.10 10.67
CA ASP A 28 -1.52 5.07 9.22
C ASP A 28 -0.29 5.67 8.56
N GLN A 29 0.34 6.69 9.16
CA GLN A 29 1.62 7.20 8.68
C GLN A 29 2.69 6.11 8.77
N ASN A 30 2.84 5.46 9.93
CA ASN A 30 3.81 4.37 10.12
C ASN A 30 3.58 3.22 9.13
N LEU A 31 2.33 2.80 8.91
CA LEU A 31 2.01 1.75 7.94
C LEU A 31 2.24 2.21 6.49
N SER A 32 2.06 3.49 6.19
CA SER A 32 2.39 4.05 4.87
C SER A 32 3.90 4.03 4.63
N ASP A 33 4.69 4.37 5.65
CA ASP A 33 6.15 4.38 5.58
C ASP A 33 6.70 2.95 5.41
N LEU A 34 6.16 1.99 6.19
CA LEU A 34 6.49 0.56 6.03
C LEU A 34 6.12 0.03 4.65
N PHE A 35 4.98 0.44 4.11
CA PHE A 35 4.55 0.00 2.77
C PHE A 35 5.45 0.57 1.66
N LEU A 36 5.93 1.81 1.82
CA LEU A 36 6.92 2.42 0.93
C LEU A 36 8.27 1.73 1.02
N GLU A 37 8.72 1.39 2.23
CA GLU A 37 9.95 0.64 2.45
C GLU A 37 9.88 -0.72 1.77
N PHE A 38 8.83 -1.51 2.04
CA PHE A 38 8.57 -2.79 1.39
C PHE A 38 8.59 -2.67 -0.13
N SER A 39 7.85 -1.70 -0.68
CA SER A 39 7.78 -1.50 -2.14
C SER A 39 9.14 -1.09 -2.71
N SER A 40 9.91 -0.29 -1.99
CA SER A 40 11.27 0.08 -2.43
C SER A 40 12.20 -1.12 -2.43
N LEU A 41 12.13 -2.01 -1.44
CA LEU A 41 12.90 -3.25 -1.42
C LEU A 41 12.50 -4.16 -2.59
N LEU A 42 11.20 -4.31 -2.84
CA LEU A 42 10.71 -5.20 -3.88
C LEU A 42 11.08 -4.75 -5.30
N PHE A 43 11.01 -3.45 -5.58
CA PHE A 43 11.15 -2.91 -6.93
C PHE A 43 12.50 -2.24 -7.21
N LEU A 44 13.21 -1.75 -6.19
CA LEU A 44 14.42 -0.92 -6.36
C LEU A 44 15.69 -1.56 -5.80
N GLU A 45 15.58 -2.68 -5.07
CA GLU A 45 16.76 -3.38 -4.55
C GLU A 45 17.50 -4.11 -5.70
N GLY A 46 18.66 -3.59 -6.10
CA GLY A 46 19.51 -4.17 -7.14
C GLY A 46 19.78 -3.27 -8.35
N GLU A 47 19.18 -2.08 -8.43
CA GLU A 47 19.49 -1.11 -9.49
C GLU A 47 20.74 -0.27 -9.12
N GLU A 48 21.79 -0.39 -9.93
CA GLU A 48 23.00 0.45 -9.83
C GLU A 48 22.64 1.92 -10.16
N GLU A 49 22.49 2.72 -9.10
CA GLU A 49 22.52 4.19 -8.91
C GLU A 49 22.09 5.22 -10.00
N GLU A 50 21.89 4.91 -11.28
CA GLU A 50 21.71 5.96 -12.31
C GLU A 50 20.27 6.18 -12.82
N THR A 51 19.32 5.29 -12.54
CA THR A 51 17.89 5.52 -12.90
C THR A 51 16.95 4.90 -11.88
N LYS A 52 16.83 5.47 -10.67
CA LYS A 52 15.73 5.10 -9.76
C LYS A 52 14.39 5.47 -10.40
N GLU A 53 13.72 4.51 -11.02
CA GLU A 53 12.32 4.67 -11.37
C GLU A 53 11.52 4.63 -10.06
N GLU A 54 10.79 5.71 -9.74
CA GLU A 54 9.90 5.70 -8.57
C GLU A 54 8.88 4.57 -8.71
N VAL A 55 8.58 3.84 -7.63
CA VAL A 55 7.50 2.84 -7.63
C VAL A 55 6.18 3.53 -7.94
N LEU A 56 5.49 3.08 -8.98
CA LEU A 56 4.22 3.66 -9.40
C LEU A 56 3.07 2.89 -8.77
N ILE A 57 1.96 3.60 -8.51
CA ILE A 57 0.79 2.93 -7.92
C ILE A 57 0.26 1.80 -8.81
N LYS A 58 0.45 1.87 -10.14
CA LYS A 58 0.05 0.81 -11.09
C LYS A 58 0.84 -0.50 -10.92
N ASP A 59 2.00 -0.44 -10.26
CA ASP A 59 2.88 -1.60 -10.06
C ASP A 59 2.45 -2.42 -8.84
N ILE A 60 1.50 -1.90 -8.06
CA ILE A 60 0.97 -2.56 -6.86
C ILE A 60 -0.27 -3.38 -7.20
N GLY A 61 -0.12 -4.68 -7.34
CA GLY A 61 -1.20 -5.65 -7.47
C GLY A 61 -1.57 -6.32 -6.16
N SER A 62 -2.46 -7.31 -6.24
CA SER A 62 -2.88 -8.18 -5.14
C SER A 62 -1.71 -8.90 -4.49
N PHE A 63 -0.72 -9.33 -5.28
CA PHE A 63 0.48 -9.98 -4.80
C PHE A 63 1.27 -9.08 -3.84
N GLU A 64 1.54 -7.82 -4.21
CA GLU A 64 2.25 -6.88 -3.34
C GLU A 64 1.47 -6.59 -2.05
N LEU A 65 0.14 -6.52 -2.14
CA LEU A 65 -0.71 -6.34 -0.95
C LEU A 65 -0.64 -7.53 0.00
N ASP A 66 -0.62 -8.75 -0.55
CA ASP A 66 -0.52 -10.01 0.21
C ASP A 66 0.85 -10.16 0.86
N GLU A 67 1.92 -10.00 0.08
CA GLU A 67 3.30 -10.06 0.55
C GLU A 67 3.56 -9.07 1.68
N PHE A 68 3.04 -7.84 1.54
CA PHE A 68 3.17 -6.83 2.58
C PHE A 68 2.58 -7.29 3.92
N VAL A 69 1.33 -7.78 3.94
CA VAL A 69 0.65 -8.08 5.20
C VAL A 69 1.00 -9.44 5.77
N ASN A 70 1.18 -10.46 4.93
CA ASN A 70 1.36 -11.83 5.38
C ASN A 70 2.83 -12.16 5.66
N PHE A 71 3.76 -11.53 4.94
CA PHE A 71 5.18 -11.84 5.05
C PHE A 71 5.97 -10.65 5.63
N TYR A 72 6.01 -9.51 4.95
CA TYR A 72 6.87 -8.39 5.34
C TYR A 72 6.57 -7.87 6.76
N LEU A 73 5.30 -7.59 7.07
CA LEU A 73 4.94 -7.09 8.40
C LEU A 73 5.26 -8.09 9.52
N SER A 74 5.05 -9.39 9.28
CA SER A 74 5.33 -10.44 10.26
C SER A 74 6.83 -10.59 10.50
N ASP A 75 7.62 -10.55 9.44
CA ASP A 75 9.08 -10.76 9.48
C ASP A 75 9.81 -9.56 10.09
N MET A 76 9.36 -8.35 9.79
CA MET A 76 9.98 -7.11 10.31
C MET A 76 9.52 -6.76 11.73
N HIS A 77 8.35 -7.25 12.15
CA HIS A 77 7.79 -6.98 13.48
C HIS A 77 7.32 -8.27 14.20
N PRO A 78 8.23 -9.24 14.43
CA PRO A 78 7.87 -10.53 15.04
C PRO A 78 7.36 -10.40 16.48
N ASP A 79 7.73 -9.32 17.18
CA ASP A 79 7.31 -9.04 18.55
C ASP A 79 5.94 -8.35 18.65
N ASP A 80 5.34 -7.95 17.53
CA ASP A 80 4.04 -7.29 17.49
C ASP A 80 2.98 -8.15 16.78
N PRO A 81 2.32 -9.07 17.49
CA PRO A 81 1.35 -9.98 16.88
C PRO A 81 0.09 -9.28 16.34
N ALA A 82 -0.08 -7.99 16.62
CA ALA A 82 -1.21 -7.20 16.12
C ALA A 82 -0.87 -6.40 14.85
N ILE A 83 0.40 -6.34 14.41
CA ILE A 83 0.83 -5.55 13.25
C ILE A 83 0.13 -5.97 11.97
N VAL A 84 0.00 -7.28 11.71
CA VAL A 84 -0.66 -7.84 10.52
C VAL A 84 -2.11 -7.38 10.46
N LYS A 85 -2.83 -7.45 11.60
CA LYS A 85 -4.21 -7.00 11.68
C LYS A 85 -4.32 -5.50 11.37
N ARG A 86 -3.43 -4.67 11.91
CA ARG A 86 -3.40 -3.23 11.63
C ARG A 86 -3.06 -2.95 10.17
N GLY A 87 -2.15 -3.72 9.57
CA GLY A 87 -1.82 -3.70 8.15
C GLY A 87 -3.02 -4.01 7.25
N ILE A 88 -3.76 -5.08 7.54
CA ILE A 88 -4.99 -5.43 6.81
C ILE A 88 -6.04 -4.31 6.94
N ASP A 89 -6.24 -3.79 8.15
CA ASP A 89 -7.19 -2.70 8.39
C ASP A 89 -6.77 -1.42 7.65
N PHE A 90 -5.48 -1.13 7.56
CA PHE A 90 -4.90 -0.06 6.74
C PHE A 90 -5.15 -0.28 5.25
N LEU A 91 -4.83 -1.46 4.71
CA LEU A 91 -5.06 -1.79 3.31
C LEU A 91 -6.55 -1.71 2.94
N ARG A 92 -7.45 -2.16 3.83
CA ARG A 92 -8.91 -2.02 3.63
C ARG A 92 -9.34 -0.55 3.54
N ARG A 93 -8.70 0.35 4.29
CA ARG A 93 -8.96 1.81 4.20
C ARG A 93 -8.37 2.39 2.92
N LEU A 94 -7.14 2.00 2.57
CA LEU A 94 -6.46 2.42 1.34
C LEU A 94 -7.27 2.01 0.11
N HIS A 95 -7.77 0.78 0.07
CA HIS A 95 -8.64 0.27 -0.99
C HIS A 95 -9.96 1.04 -1.10
N LYS A 96 -10.62 1.34 0.03
CA LYS A 96 -11.83 2.19 0.03
C LYS A 96 -11.55 3.60 -0.48
N PHE A 97 -10.36 4.13 -0.23
CA PHE A 97 -9.92 5.40 -0.78
C PHE A 97 -9.67 5.27 -2.29
N ALA A 98 -8.93 4.25 -2.71
CA ALA A 98 -8.60 3.95 -4.10
C ALA A 98 -9.83 3.91 -5.01
N LYS A 99 -10.93 3.28 -4.57
CA LYS A 99 -12.23 3.23 -5.30
C LYS A 99 -12.84 4.60 -5.59
N LYS A 100 -12.44 5.65 -4.88
CA LYS A 100 -12.95 7.02 -5.05
C LYS A 100 -12.01 7.89 -5.89
N THR A 101 -10.83 7.39 -6.23
CA THR A 101 -9.83 8.11 -7.02
C THR A 101 -9.83 7.65 -8.48
N ALA A 102 -9.18 8.41 -9.35
CA ALA A 102 -8.99 8.05 -10.76
C ALA A 102 -7.61 7.42 -11.04
N HIS A 103 -6.82 7.13 -9.99
CA HIS A 103 -5.44 6.65 -10.13
C HIS A 103 -5.34 5.15 -10.39
N ILE A 104 -6.30 4.37 -9.87
CA ILE A 104 -6.41 2.93 -10.08
C ILE A 104 -7.34 2.67 -11.26
N ASN A 105 -6.89 1.85 -12.20
CA ASN A 105 -7.70 1.44 -13.34
C ASN A 105 -8.66 0.29 -12.94
N LYS A 106 -9.52 -0.12 -13.87
CA LYS A 106 -10.51 -1.15 -13.58
C LYS A 106 -9.89 -2.52 -13.29
N GLU A 107 -8.89 -2.93 -14.07
CA GLU A 107 -8.22 -4.24 -13.96
C GLU A 107 -7.50 -4.38 -12.61
N GLN A 108 -6.70 -3.37 -12.24
CA GLN A 108 -6.04 -3.32 -10.94
C GLN A 108 -7.04 -3.29 -9.78
N MET A 109 -8.18 -2.61 -9.94
CA MET A 109 -9.23 -2.62 -8.91
C MET A 109 -9.89 -3.99 -8.77
N GLU A 110 -10.10 -4.72 -9.87
CA GLU A 110 -10.65 -6.08 -9.85
C GLU A 110 -9.68 -7.04 -9.15
N ASP A 111 -8.38 -6.93 -9.44
CA ASP A 111 -7.31 -7.66 -8.78
C ASP A 111 -7.25 -7.40 -7.26
N TRP A 112 -7.29 -6.13 -6.85
CA TRP A 112 -7.39 -5.78 -5.42
C TRP A 112 -8.67 -6.32 -4.77
N ASP A 113 -9.80 -6.28 -5.49
CA ASP A 113 -11.07 -6.82 -5.01
C ASP A 113 -11.04 -8.34 -4.80
N GLU A 114 -10.20 -9.09 -5.54
CA GLU A 114 -9.98 -10.52 -5.33
C GLU A 114 -9.17 -10.78 -4.05
N PHE A 115 -8.07 -10.06 -3.85
CA PHE A 115 -7.28 -10.12 -2.61
C PHE A 115 -8.14 -9.95 -1.34
N PHE A 116 -9.00 -8.91 -1.29
CA PHE A 116 -9.85 -8.69 -0.12
C PHE A 116 -11.01 -9.68 0.04
N LYS A 117 -11.33 -10.50 -0.97
CA LYS A 117 -12.30 -11.60 -0.83
C LYS A 117 -11.68 -12.84 -0.20
N GLU A 118 -10.37 -13.03 -0.39
CA GLU A 118 -9.62 -14.20 0.10
C GLU A 118 -9.08 -14.00 1.53
N LEU A 119 -9.03 -12.75 2.01
CA LEU A 119 -8.67 -12.29 3.36
C LEU A 119 -9.77 -12.44 4.43
#